data_AF-X5DUV9-F1
#
_entry.id   AF-X5DUV9-F1
#
_cell.length_a   1.000
_cell.length_b   1.000
_cell.length_c   1.000
_cell.angle_alpha   90.00
_cell.angle_beta   90.00
_cell.angle_gamma   90.00
#
_symmetry.space_group_name_H-M   'P 1'
#
loop_
_entity.id
_entity.type
_entity.pdbx_description
1 polymer ?
#
loop_
_entity_poly.entity_id
_entity_poly.type
_entity_poly.pdbx_seq_one_letter_code
_entity_poly.pdbx_strand_id
1 'polypeptide(L)'
;MTIEIPGHGQFSDSDDEWTATLSVDVVGDDVEFTVIHDDEDVDIDEVATCLSNYRSLPESALKAATSQVFAYYREATEEFSAEEREDYGIPEITEPADVWNFVTLGASATVELDDETDEWFIITENECDWEPEHGLQIVLRNGEAVTRVSEYDGFIRD
;
A
#
# COMPACT_ATOMS: atom_id res chain seq x y z
N MET A 1 -22.17 7.01 -11.25
CA MET A 1 -21.93 7.14 -12.71
C MET A 1 -20.78 6.18 -13.03
N THR A 2 -20.19 6.20 -14.23
CA THR A 2 -18.99 5.39 -14.50
C THR A 2 -18.01 6.21 -15.31
N ILE A 3 -16.73 6.04 -15.05
CA ILE A 3 -15.64 6.63 -15.81
C ILE A 3 -14.80 5.51 -16.46
N GLU A 4 -14.26 5.77 -17.65
CA GLU A 4 -13.34 4.85 -18.31
C GLU A 4 -11.91 5.31 -18.06
N ILE A 5 -11.12 4.51 -17.34
CA ILE A 5 -9.70 4.75 -17.12
C ILE A 5 -8.91 4.00 -18.22
N PRO A 6 -8.08 4.68 -19.02
CA PRO A 6 -7.30 4.10 -20.10
C PRO A 6 -6.51 2.86 -19.64
N GLY A 7 -6.71 1.73 -20.34
CA GLY A 7 -6.01 0.48 -20.04
C GLY A 7 -6.53 -0.30 -18.82
N HIS A 8 -7.46 0.27 -18.03
CA HIS A 8 -7.98 -0.36 -16.81
C HIS A 8 -9.51 -0.59 -16.84
N GLY A 9 -10.22 0.01 -17.79
CA GLY A 9 -11.65 -0.25 -18.00
C GLY A 9 -12.55 0.68 -17.22
N GLN A 10 -13.76 0.20 -16.87
CA GLN A 10 -14.77 1.02 -16.22
C GLN A 10 -14.62 1.01 -14.71
N PHE A 11 -14.58 2.19 -14.12
CA PHE A 11 -14.66 2.41 -12.68
C PHE A 11 -16.07 2.91 -12.33
N SER A 12 -16.58 2.47 -11.19
CA SER A 12 -17.74 3.12 -10.57
C SER A 12 -17.33 4.51 -10.13
N ASP A 13 -18.18 5.50 -10.34
CA ASP A 13 -17.93 6.90 -10.01
C ASP A 13 -19.04 7.38 -9.07
N SER A 14 -18.67 7.71 -7.82
CA SER A 14 -19.56 8.15 -6.75
C SER A 14 -18.80 9.03 -5.76
N ASP A 15 -19.39 10.17 -5.38
CA ASP A 15 -18.95 10.99 -4.23
C ASP A 15 -17.42 11.15 -4.13
N ASP A 16 -16.81 11.76 -5.16
CA ASP A 16 -15.37 12.08 -5.23
C ASP A 16 -14.44 10.84 -5.24
N GLU A 17 -15.00 9.67 -5.54
CA GLU A 17 -14.28 8.40 -5.62
C GLU A 17 -14.54 7.65 -6.94
N TRP A 18 -13.46 7.14 -7.55
CA TRP A 18 -13.55 6.11 -8.58
C TRP A 18 -13.10 4.77 -8.06
N THR A 19 -13.96 3.75 -8.17
CA THR A 19 -13.66 2.41 -7.65
C THR A 19 -13.71 1.31 -8.71
N ALA A 20 -12.72 0.41 -8.67
CA ALA A 20 -12.71 -0.83 -9.46
C ALA A 20 -11.81 -1.88 -8.82
N THR A 21 -12.07 -3.14 -9.14
CA THR A 21 -11.21 -4.26 -8.75
C THR A 21 -10.30 -4.63 -9.92
N LEU A 22 -8.99 -4.65 -9.70
CA LEU A 22 -7.98 -4.97 -10.72
C LEU A 22 -6.91 -5.93 -10.16
N SER A 23 -6.44 -6.86 -10.99
CA SER A 23 -5.35 -7.76 -10.60
C SER A 23 -4.01 -7.05 -10.47
N VAL A 24 -3.26 -7.39 -9.41
CA VAL A 24 -1.92 -6.88 -9.09
C VAL A 24 -0.92 -8.04 -8.99
N ASP A 25 0.14 -8.00 -9.79
CA ASP A 25 1.06 -9.13 -9.97
C ASP A 25 1.79 -9.54 -8.67
N VAL A 26 2.26 -8.57 -7.88
CA VAL A 26 3.02 -8.84 -6.65
C VAL A 26 2.13 -9.34 -5.50
N VAL A 27 0.84 -8.94 -5.51
CA VAL A 27 -0.18 -9.46 -4.58
C VAL A 27 -0.59 -10.87 -5.00
N GLY A 28 -0.63 -11.14 -6.31
CA GLY A 28 -1.04 -12.42 -6.87
C GLY A 28 -2.55 -12.64 -6.87
N ASP A 29 -3.33 -11.58 -6.62
CA ASP A 29 -4.80 -11.59 -6.57
C ASP A 29 -5.35 -10.22 -7.05
N ASP A 30 -6.67 -10.10 -7.02
CA ASP A 30 -7.43 -8.89 -7.29
C ASP A 30 -7.41 -7.93 -6.09
N VAL A 31 -7.17 -6.64 -6.38
CA VAL A 31 -7.15 -5.54 -5.40
C VAL A 31 -8.27 -4.56 -5.72
N GLU A 32 -9.03 -4.14 -4.71
CA GLU A 32 -9.97 -3.03 -4.79
C GLU A 32 -9.22 -1.70 -4.76
N PHE A 33 -9.34 -0.94 -5.83
CA PHE A 33 -8.79 0.40 -5.95
C PHE A 33 -9.86 1.44 -5.66
N THR A 34 -9.49 2.45 -4.88
CA THR A 34 -10.26 3.67 -4.68
C THR A 34 -9.38 4.86 -5.09
N VAL A 35 -9.72 5.52 -6.19
CA VAL A 35 -9.07 6.77 -6.62
C VAL A 35 -9.85 7.92 -5.99
N ILE A 36 -9.21 8.67 -5.08
CA ILE A 36 -9.77 9.87 -4.48
C ILE A 36 -9.52 11.05 -5.41
N HIS A 37 -10.55 11.83 -5.69
CA HIS A 37 -10.44 13.02 -6.53
C HIS A 37 -11.32 14.17 -6.02
N ASP A 38 -10.70 15.32 -5.73
CA ASP A 38 -11.46 16.51 -5.28
C ASP A 38 -11.77 17.50 -6.41
N ASP A 39 -11.28 17.23 -7.64
CA ASP A 39 -11.36 18.16 -8.78
C ASP A 39 -12.05 17.52 -10.00
N GLU A 40 -12.73 18.35 -10.80
CA GLU A 40 -13.30 17.94 -12.09
C GLU A 40 -12.21 17.78 -13.17
N ASP A 41 -11.01 18.32 -12.95
CA ASP A 41 -9.89 18.35 -13.91
C ASP A 41 -8.77 17.32 -13.62
N VAL A 42 -9.10 16.15 -13.06
CA VAL A 42 -8.13 15.05 -12.88
C VAL A 42 -7.54 14.58 -14.20
N ASP A 43 -6.20 14.49 -14.27
CA ASP A 43 -5.50 13.87 -15.41
C ASP A 43 -5.62 12.33 -15.33
N ILE A 44 -6.62 11.82 -16.04
CA ILE A 44 -6.93 10.38 -16.09
C ILE A 44 -5.76 9.56 -16.68
N ASP A 45 -4.93 10.13 -17.55
CA ASP A 45 -3.77 9.42 -18.11
C ASP A 45 -2.67 9.22 -17.05
N GLU A 46 -2.51 10.15 -16.10
CA GLU A 46 -1.61 10.00 -14.97
C GLU A 46 -2.11 8.95 -13.97
N VAL A 47 -3.41 8.96 -13.66
CA VAL A 47 -4.06 7.90 -12.85
C VAL A 47 -3.84 6.53 -13.49
N ALA A 48 -4.09 6.43 -14.81
CA ALA A 48 -3.88 5.19 -15.57
C ALA A 48 -2.42 4.71 -15.53
N THR A 49 -1.46 5.65 -15.55
CA THR A 49 -0.03 5.34 -15.44
C THR A 49 0.29 4.81 -14.04
N CYS A 50 -0.14 5.50 -12.99
CA CYS A 50 0.05 5.09 -11.59
C CYS A 50 -0.50 3.68 -11.32
N LEU A 51 -1.73 3.41 -11.78
CA LEU A 51 -2.36 2.09 -11.70
C LEU A 51 -1.57 1.01 -12.46
N SER A 52 -1.08 1.33 -13.67
CA SER A 52 -0.29 0.37 -14.47
C SER A 52 1.00 -0.01 -13.76
N ASN A 53 1.66 0.98 -13.16
CA ASN A 53 2.92 0.80 -12.45
C ASN A 53 2.75 -0.13 -11.25
N TYR A 54 1.73 0.09 -10.42
CA TYR A 54 1.53 -0.75 -9.24
C TYR A 54 1.02 -2.15 -9.60
N ARG A 55 0.10 -2.26 -10.56
CA ARG A 55 -0.38 -3.57 -11.04
C ARG A 55 0.74 -4.46 -11.57
N SER A 56 1.77 -3.86 -12.16
CA SER A 56 2.95 -4.56 -12.69
C SER A 56 4.21 -4.40 -11.81
N LEU A 57 4.05 -3.99 -10.55
CA LEU A 57 5.16 -3.73 -9.64
C LEU A 57 6.02 -5.00 -9.49
N PRO A 58 7.32 -4.95 -9.83
CA PRO A 58 8.16 -6.11 -9.65
C PRO A 58 8.40 -6.35 -8.15
N GLU A 59 8.45 -7.62 -7.75
CA GLU A 59 8.78 -8.01 -6.36
C GLU A 59 10.05 -7.34 -5.84
N SER A 60 11.03 -7.08 -6.71
CA SER A 60 12.26 -6.37 -6.36
C SER A 60 12.06 -4.91 -5.94
N ALA A 61 11.06 -4.22 -6.51
CA ALA A 61 10.74 -2.84 -6.13
C ALA A 61 10.08 -2.82 -4.74
N LEU A 62 9.16 -3.75 -4.46
CA LEU A 62 8.59 -3.93 -3.13
C LEU A 62 9.69 -4.29 -2.11
N LYS A 63 10.53 -5.28 -2.42
CA LYS A 63 11.63 -5.72 -1.55
C LYS A 63 12.74 -4.69 -1.38
N ALA A 64 12.80 -3.64 -2.19
CA ALA A 64 13.70 -2.51 -1.92
C ALA A 64 13.39 -1.84 -0.56
N ALA A 65 12.14 -1.95 -0.08
CA ALA A 65 11.70 -1.44 1.21
C ALA A 65 12.00 -2.36 2.41
N THR A 66 12.72 -3.48 2.22
CA THR A 66 13.01 -4.45 3.29
C THR A 66 13.53 -3.80 4.57
N SER A 67 14.46 -2.85 4.45
CA SER A 67 15.02 -2.14 5.60
C SER A 67 13.98 -1.30 6.35
N GLN A 68 13.01 -0.72 5.65
CA GLN A 68 11.94 0.10 6.23
C GLN A 68 10.89 -0.77 6.92
N VAL A 69 10.46 -1.87 6.28
CA VAL A 69 9.54 -2.85 6.89
C VAL A 69 10.15 -3.48 8.14
N PHE A 70 11.43 -3.84 8.09
CA PHE A 70 12.12 -4.36 9.27
C PHE A 70 12.32 -3.31 10.38
N ALA A 71 12.50 -2.03 10.02
CA ALA A 71 12.54 -0.96 11.00
C ALA A 71 11.18 -0.80 11.71
N TYR A 72 10.09 -0.81 10.95
CA TYR A 72 8.74 -0.78 11.50
C TYR A 72 8.45 -1.96 12.42
N TYR A 73 8.78 -3.20 12.03
CA TYR A 73 8.70 -4.38 12.91
C TYR A 73 9.43 -4.15 14.24
N ARG A 74 10.67 -3.61 14.19
CA ARG A 74 11.45 -3.37 15.39
C ARG A 74 10.86 -2.31 16.30
N GLU A 75 10.31 -1.24 15.72
CA GLU A 75 9.64 -0.17 16.44
C GLU A 75 8.35 -0.67 17.09
N ALA A 76 7.46 -1.29 16.31
CA ALA A 76 6.20 -1.84 16.78
C ALA A 76 6.39 -2.86 17.91
N THR A 77 7.48 -3.65 17.87
CA THR A 77 7.74 -4.66 18.89
C THR A 77 8.56 -4.18 20.08
N GLU A 78 9.16 -2.98 20.03
CA GLU A 78 10.11 -2.49 21.06
C GLU A 78 9.48 -2.41 22.46
N GLU A 79 8.20 -2.08 22.54
CA GLU A 79 7.49 -1.92 23.81
C GLU A 79 7.15 -3.24 24.51
N PHE A 80 7.17 -4.37 23.76
CA PHE A 80 6.85 -5.69 24.29
C PHE A 80 8.08 -6.40 24.83
N SER A 81 7.99 -6.89 26.07
CA SER A 81 8.95 -7.83 26.63
C SER A 81 8.94 -9.17 25.90
N ALA A 82 9.98 -9.99 26.08
CA ALA A 82 10.04 -11.32 25.44
C ALA A 82 8.86 -12.23 25.86
N GLU A 83 8.40 -12.13 27.10
CA GLU A 83 7.24 -12.89 27.60
C GLU A 83 5.95 -12.42 26.92
N GLU A 84 5.75 -11.11 26.78
CA GLU A 84 4.59 -10.55 26.07
C GLU A 84 4.59 -10.93 24.58
N ARG A 85 5.76 -10.90 23.93
CA ARG A 85 5.88 -11.33 22.53
C ARG A 85 5.49 -12.80 22.36
N GLU A 86 5.92 -13.67 23.27
CA GLU A 86 5.52 -15.08 23.26
C GLU A 86 4.01 -15.24 23.49
N ASP A 87 3.44 -14.52 24.46
CA ASP A 87 2.01 -14.57 24.78
C ASP A 87 1.11 -14.05 23.64
N TYR A 88 1.54 -12.99 22.94
CA TYR A 88 0.82 -12.42 21.80
C TYR A 88 1.14 -13.12 20.47
N GLY A 89 2.13 -14.02 20.43
CA GLY A 89 2.54 -14.70 19.21
C GLY A 89 3.33 -13.81 18.24
N ILE A 90 3.93 -12.73 18.71
CA ILE A 90 4.75 -11.82 17.90
C ILE A 90 6.03 -12.57 17.48
N PRO A 91 6.31 -12.70 16.17
CA PRO A 91 7.46 -13.45 15.70
C PRO A 91 8.78 -12.77 16.08
N GLU A 92 9.81 -13.58 16.38
CA GLU A 92 11.19 -13.11 16.48
C GLU A 92 11.84 -13.13 15.10
N ILE A 93 12.09 -11.95 14.52
CA ILE A 93 12.67 -11.80 13.19
C ILE A 93 14.08 -11.22 13.33
N THR A 94 15.09 -12.01 12.98
CA THR A 94 16.50 -11.62 13.14
C THR A 94 17.11 -11.06 11.88
N GLU A 95 16.77 -11.63 10.72
CA GLU A 95 17.29 -11.19 9.42
C GLU A 95 16.27 -10.28 8.74
N PRO A 96 16.66 -9.06 8.30
CA PRO A 96 15.72 -8.13 7.70
C PRO A 96 14.93 -8.70 6.52
N ALA A 97 15.56 -9.56 5.71
CA ALA A 97 14.91 -10.17 4.55
C ALA A 97 13.77 -11.13 4.92
N ASP A 98 13.79 -11.70 6.13
CA ASP A 98 12.78 -12.66 6.58
C ASP A 98 11.47 -11.97 6.99
N VAL A 99 11.45 -10.64 7.13
CA VAL A 99 10.25 -9.87 7.53
C VAL A 99 9.07 -10.11 6.60
N TRP A 100 9.32 -10.31 5.31
CA TRP A 100 8.29 -10.56 4.30
C TRP A 100 7.60 -11.92 4.44
N ASN A 101 8.17 -12.86 5.22
CA ASN A 101 7.48 -14.13 5.51
C ASN A 101 6.30 -13.95 6.47
N PHE A 102 6.21 -12.78 7.11
CA PHE A 102 5.22 -12.41 8.12
C PHE A 102 4.36 -11.23 7.66
N VAL A 103 4.40 -10.89 6.37
CA VAL A 103 3.59 -9.85 5.74
C VAL A 103 2.62 -10.52 4.78
N THR A 104 1.34 -10.18 4.89
CA THR A 104 0.33 -10.52 3.91
C THR A 104 -0.07 -9.25 3.18
N LEU A 105 0.20 -9.19 1.87
CA LEU A 105 -0.21 -8.04 1.06
C LEU A 105 -1.73 -7.99 0.96
N GLY A 106 -2.30 -6.82 1.21
CA GLY A 106 -3.75 -6.67 1.29
C GLY A 106 -4.44 -6.52 -0.06
N ALA A 107 -5.77 -6.51 0.01
CA ALA A 107 -6.68 -6.48 -1.15
C ALA A 107 -7.32 -5.10 -1.36
N SER A 108 -6.82 -4.05 -0.73
CA SER A 108 -7.28 -2.65 -0.87
C SER A 108 -6.12 -1.70 -1.16
N ALA A 109 -6.36 -0.73 -2.04
CA ALA A 109 -5.41 0.31 -2.38
C ALA A 109 -6.13 1.65 -2.64
N THR A 110 -5.66 2.71 -1.99
CA THR A 110 -6.10 4.08 -2.24
C THR A 110 -5.13 4.76 -3.19
N VAL A 111 -5.64 5.45 -4.20
CA VAL A 111 -4.87 6.25 -5.15
C VAL A 111 -5.19 7.71 -4.91
N GLU A 112 -4.18 8.51 -4.59
CA GLU A 112 -4.35 9.90 -4.15
C GLU A 112 -3.32 10.80 -4.82
N LEU A 113 -3.72 12.01 -5.18
CA LEU A 113 -2.84 13.06 -5.68
C LEU A 113 -2.29 13.85 -4.50
N ASP A 114 -0.98 14.06 -4.47
CA ASP A 114 -0.39 15.03 -3.56
C ASP A 114 -0.40 16.43 -4.17
N ASP A 115 -1.27 17.29 -3.65
CA ASP A 115 -1.42 18.69 -4.06
C ASP A 115 -0.12 19.53 -3.93
N GLU A 116 0.83 19.11 -3.09
CA GLU A 116 2.09 19.84 -2.93
C GLU A 116 3.10 19.53 -4.04
N THR A 117 3.05 18.32 -4.60
CA THR A 117 4.06 17.85 -5.57
C THR A 117 3.52 17.56 -6.95
N ASP A 118 2.19 17.56 -7.13
CA ASP A 118 1.50 17.04 -8.33
C ASP A 118 1.98 15.61 -8.67
N GLU A 119 2.16 14.77 -7.65
CA GLU A 119 2.54 13.35 -7.84
C GLU A 119 1.44 12.45 -7.30
N TRP A 120 1.15 11.35 -8.00
CA TRP A 120 0.19 10.36 -7.54
C TRP A 120 0.84 9.35 -6.61
N PHE A 121 0.11 8.90 -5.61
CA PHE A 121 0.55 7.89 -4.67
C PHE A 121 -0.46 6.75 -4.57
N ILE A 122 0.06 5.58 -4.21
CA ILE A 122 -0.75 4.42 -3.83
C ILE A 122 -0.48 4.10 -2.38
N ILE A 123 -1.52 4.12 -1.57
CA ILE A 123 -1.51 3.71 -0.17
C ILE A 123 -2.13 2.31 -0.10
N THR A 124 -1.40 1.36 0.46
CA THR A 124 -1.87 -0.02 0.62
C THR A 124 -2.06 -0.34 2.09
N GLU A 125 -3.16 -1.01 2.40
CA GLU A 125 -3.41 -1.62 3.70
C GLU A 125 -2.96 -3.08 3.61
N ASN A 126 -2.08 -3.51 4.50
CA ASN A 126 -1.53 -4.88 4.51
C ASN A 126 -1.60 -5.42 5.93
N GLU A 127 -1.50 -6.74 6.07
CA GLU A 127 -1.45 -7.38 7.38
C GLU A 127 -0.01 -7.80 7.72
N CYS A 128 0.30 -7.84 9.02
CA CYS A 128 1.55 -8.38 9.50
C CYS A 128 1.38 -9.09 10.84
N ASP A 129 2.16 -10.15 11.08
CA ASP A 129 1.98 -11.01 12.25
C ASP A 129 2.41 -10.33 13.57
N TRP A 130 3.13 -9.21 13.51
CA TRP A 130 3.61 -8.48 14.70
C TRP A 130 2.71 -7.32 15.11
N GLU A 131 1.76 -6.88 14.27
CA GLU A 131 0.83 -5.82 14.62
C GLU A 131 -0.60 -6.11 14.11
N PRO A 132 -1.44 -6.81 14.90
CA PRO A 132 -2.78 -7.18 14.48
C PRO A 132 -3.84 -6.07 14.57
N GLU A 133 -3.56 -4.92 15.21
CA GLU A 133 -4.58 -3.87 15.40
C GLU A 133 -4.61 -2.86 14.23
N HIS A 134 -3.44 -2.39 13.79
CA HIS A 134 -3.31 -1.31 12.80
C HIS A 134 -2.69 -1.81 11.48
N GLY A 135 -2.08 -3.00 11.44
CA GLY A 135 -1.51 -3.56 10.23
C GLY A 135 -0.30 -2.80 9.69
N LEU A 136 0.00 -2.99 8.40
CA LEU A 136 1.16 -2.45 7.71
C LEU A 136 0.73 -1.59 6.53
N GLN A 137 1.12 -0.32 6.55
CA GLN A 137 0.96 0.58 5.41
C GLN A 137 2.23 0.62 4.56
N ILE A 138 2.05 0.49 3.24
CA ILE A 138 3.11 0.74 2.26
C ILE A 138 2.60 1.80 1.29
N VAL A 139 3.33 2.91 1.19
CA VAL A 139 3.03 4.01 0.26
C VAL A 139 3.98 3.96 -0.92
N LEU A 140 3.45 3.98 -2.15
CA LEU A 140 4.20 3.96 -3.39
C LEU A 140 3.98 5.25 -4.18
N ARG A 141 5.05 5.97 -4.48
CA ARG A 141 5.00 7.10 -5.41
C ARG A 141 4.86 6.61 -6.84
N ASN A 142 3.92 7.19 -7.57
CA ASN A 142 3.52 6.87 -8.94
C ASN A 142 3.27 5.37 -9.18
N GLY A 143 2.95 4.62 -8.11
CA GLY A 143 2.82 3.16 -8.15
C GLY A 143 4.13 2.39 -8.41
N GLU A 144 5.30 3.04 -8.38
CA GLU A 144 6.58 2.43 -8.79
C GLU A 144 7.55 2.16 -7.65
N ALA A 145 7.60 3.07 -6.67
CA ALA A 145 8.66 3.07 -5.67
C ALA A 145 8.08 3.33 -4.28
N VAL A 146 8.39 2.43 -3.34
CA VAL A 146 8.02 2.59 -1.94
C VAL A 146 8.70 3.83 -1.36
N THR A 147 7.91 4.75 -0.80
CA THR A 147 8.37 5.99 -0.17
C THR A 147 8.16 5.99 1.33
N ARG A 148 7.16 5.25 1.84
CA ARG A 148 6.85 5.18 3.27
C ARG A 148 6.40 3.77 3.66
N VAL A 149 6.78 3.39 4.87
CA VAL A 149 6.30 2.19 5.57
C VAL A 149 5.97 2.61 7.00
N SER A 150 4.76 2.30 7.46
CA SER A 150 4.25 2.72 8.78
C SER A 150 3.13 1.79 9.25
N GLU A 151 2.57 2.06 10.43
CA GLU A 151 1.20 1.63 10.73
C GLU A 151 0.22 2.28 9.74
N TYR A 152 -0.96 1.68 9.61
CA TYR A 152 -2.00 2.26 8.75
C TYR A 152 -2.62 3.51 9.37
N ASP A 153 -2.42 4.65 8.69
CA ASP A 153 -2.99 5.94 9.05
C ASP A 153 -3.73 6.62 7.88
N GLY A 154 -3.64 6.05 6.67
CA GLY A 154 -4.25 6.59 5.46
C GLY A 154 -3.54 7.81 4.87
N PHE A 155 -2.35 8.16 5.34
CA PHE A 155 -1.61 9.33 4.86
C PHE A 155 -0.39 8.94 4.01
N ILE A 156 -0.10 9.74 2.98
CA ILE A 156 1.10 9.57 2.14
C ILE A 156 2.42 9.92 2.87
N ARG A 157 2.35 10.64 4.00
CA ARG A 157 3.46 11.19 4.80
C ARG A 157 3.12 11.21 6.29
N ASP A 158 4.15 11.38 7.13
CA ASP A 158 4.03 11.55 8.59
C ASP A 158 3.42 12.91 9.01
#